data_AF-A0A9K3N4G5-F1
#
_entry.id   AF-A0A9K3N4G5-F1
#
_cell.length_a   1.000
_cell.length_b   1.000
_cell.length_c   1.000
_cell.angle_alpha   90.00
_cell.angle_beta   90.00
_cell.angle_gamma   90.00
#
_symmetry.space_group_name_H-M   'P 1'
#
loop_
_entity.id
_entity.type
_entity.pdbx_description
1 polymer ?
#
loop_
_entity_poly.entity_id
_entity_poly.type
_entity_poly.pdbx_seq_one_letter_code
_entity_poly.pdbx_strand_id
1 'polypeptide(L)' 'MGSVNWELLIMQAVVQSVNLSASSFFVPKFTSISYINYGAAVSEVEVNLLNGETKMLQRDIIYDCRQSLNPAVDLGQE' A
#
# COMPACT_ATOMS: atom_id res chain seq x y z
N MET A 1 -12.64 22.46 -25.37
CA MET A 1 -12.93 23.08 -24.06
C MET A 1 -11.60 23.30 -23.38
N GLY A 2 -11.24 24.55 -23.08
CA GLY A 2 -9.91 24.90 -22.59
C GLY A 2 -9.58 24.23 -21.26
N SER A 3 -8.33 23.82 -21.10
CA SER A 3 -7.80 23.34 -19.82
C SER A 3 -8.02 24.41 -18.76
N VAL A 4 -8.82 24.11 -17.75
CA VAL A 4 -9.00 24.98 -16.59
C VAL A 4 -7.81 24.75 -15.68
N ASN A 5 -7.09 25.81 -15.35
CA ASN A 5 -5.99 25.75 -14.40
C ASN A 5 -6.52 25.71 -12.95
N TRP A 6 -6.04 24.77 -12.15
CA TRP A 6 -6.35 24.65 -10.72
C TRP A 6 -6.08 25.94 -9.94
N GLU A 7 -5.01 26.68 -10.25
CA GLU A 7 -4.72 27.96 -9.60
C GLU A 7 -5.79 29.02 -9.88
N LEU A 8 -6.36 29.05 -11.10
CA LEU A 8 -7.45 29.96 -11.44
C LEU A 8 -8.72 29.62 -10.66
N LEU A 9 -9.00 28.33 -10.45
CA LEU A 9 -10.15 27.88 -9.67
C LEU A 9 -10.04 28.26 -8.20
N ILE A 10 -8.85 28.12 -7.60
CA ILE A 10 -8.61 28.56 -6.22
C ILE A 10 -8.83 30.07 -6.10
N MET A 11 -8.26 30.87 -7.02
CA MET A 11 -8.44 32.33 -6.99
C MET A 11 -9.91 32.73 -7.14
N GLN A 12 -10.65 32.09 -8.04
CA GLN A 12 -12.08 32.34 -8.22
C GLN A 12 -12.88 31.98 -6.96
N ALA A 13 -12.59 30.83 -6.34
CA ALA A 13 -13.24 30.41 -5.10
C ALA A 13 -12.99 31.40 -3.96
N VAL A 14 -11.77 31.94 -3.85
CA VAL A 14 -11.44 32.98 -2.87
C VAL A 14 -12.21 34.28 -3.13
N VAL A 15 -12.24 34.76 -4.38
CA VAL A 15 -13.01 35.97 -4.77
C VAL A 15 -14.50 35.79 -4.47
N GLN A 16 -15.01 34.57 -4.61
CA GLN A 16 -16.40 34.22 -4.33
C GLN A 16 -16.66 33.88 -2.85
N SER A 17 -15.68 34.07 -1.95
CA SER A 17 -15.78 33.74 -0.52
C SER A 17 -16.20 32.28 -0.24
N VAL A 18 -15.80 31.35 -1.12
CA VAL A 18 -16.06 29.91 -0.96
C VAL A 18 -15.11 29.37 0.12
N ASN A 19 -15.65 28.60 1.05
CA ASN A 19 -14.85 27.92 2.06
C ASN A 19 -13.98 26.82 1.42
N LEU A 20 -12.65 26.94 1.58
CA LEU A 20 -11.66 25.98 1.08
C LEU A 20 -11.18 24.99 2.16
N SER A 21 -11.83 24.97 3.32
CA SER A 21 -11.55 24.03 4.39
C SER A 21 -12.56 22.89 4.41
N ALA A 22 -12.08 21.67 4.62
CA ALA A 22 -12.88 20.50 4.84
C ALA A 22 -12.31 19.69 6.00
N SER A 23 -13.18 19.18 6.87
CA SER A 23 -12.83 18.27 7.95
C SER A 23 -13.53 16.93 7.73
N SER A 24 -12.78 15.83 7.80
CA SER A 24 -13.31 14.48 7.68
C SER A 24 -12.85 13.61 8.84
N PHE A 25 -13.69 12.68 9.28
CA PHE A 25 -13.37 11.71 10.31
C PHE A 25 -13.83 10.32 9.85
N PHE A 26 -12.97 9.32 10.00
CA PHE A 26 -13.27 7.94 9.61
C PHE A 26 -13.38 7.06 10.85
N VAL A 27 -14.52 6.39 11.01
CA VAL A 27 -14.71 5.32 11.98
C VAL A 27 -14.75 4.00 11.22
N PRO A 28 -13.79 3.09 11.44
CA PRO A 28 -13.81 1.78 10.82
C PRO A 28 -15.08 1.03 11.21
N LYS A 29 -15.87 0.60 10.22
CA LYS A 29 -16.93 -0.38 10.44
C LYS A 29 -16.30 -1.75 10.66
N PHE A 30 -16.95 -2.63 11.43
CA PHE A 30 -16.47 -4.00 11.66
C PHE A 30 -16.16 -4.78 10.36
N THR A 31 -16.94 -4.54 9.31
CA THR A 31 -16.76 -5.10 7.96
C THR A 31 -15.50 -4.61 7.25
N SER A 32 -14.94 -3.46 7.66
CA SER A 32 -13.70 -2.90 7.10
C SER A 32 -12.46 -3.57 7.71
N ILE A 33 -12.64 -4.32 8.79
CA ILE A 33 -11.60 -5.10 9.49
C ILE A 33 -11.61 -6.55 8.99
N SER A 34 -12.68 -6.98 8.31
CA SER A 34 -12.84 -8.35 7.82
C SER A 34 -12.35 -8.50 6.39
N TYR A 35 -11.03 -8.57 6.21
CA TYR A 35 -10.45 -9.25 5.05
C TYR A 35 -9.25 -10.07 5.49
N ILE A 36 -9.04 -11.19 4.82
CA ILE A 36 -7.91 -12.08 5.05
C ILE A 36 -7.01 -11.91 3.84
N ASN A 37 -5.71 -11.74 4.08
CA ASN A 37 -4.71 -11.81 3.04
C ASN A 37 -4.22 -13.25 2.91
N TYR A 38 -4.03 -13.69 1.68
CA TYR A 38 -3.51 -15.01 1.36
C TYR A 38 -2.10 -14.89 0.84
N GLY A 39 -1.24 -15.83 1.17
CA GLY A 39 0.11 -15.89 0.64
C GLY A 39 0.69 -17.28 0.79
N ALA A 40 1.73 -17.55 0.02
CA ALA A 40 2.52 -18.77 0.12
C ALA A 40 3.99 -18.43 -0.06
N ALA A 41 4.85 -19.17 0.64
CA ALA A 41 6.29 -18.99 0.56
C ALA A 41 6.97 -20.36 0.48
N VAL A 42 8.04 -20.43 -0.31
CA VAL A 42 8.93 -21.58 -0.43
C VAL A 42 10.35 -21.09 -0.14
N SER A 43 11.12 -21.90 0.58
CA SER A 43 12.52 -21.60 0.89
C SER A 43 13.36 -22.86 0.73
N GLU A 44 14.48 -22.72 0.03
CA GLU A 44 15.48 -23.75 -0.14
C GLU A 44 16.70 -23.41 0.71
N VAL A 45 17.14 -24.38 1.52
CA VAL A 45 18.26 -24.22 2.45
C VAL A 45 19.25 -25.36 2.31
N GLU A 46 20.53 -25.03 2.50
CA GLU A 46 21.60 -25.98 2.69
C GLU A 46 21.97 -26.03 4.18
N VAL A 47 22.04 -27.24 4.75
CA VAL A 47 22.42 -27.46 6.14
C VAL A 47 23.74 -28.20 6.20
N ASN A 48 24.73 -27.60 6.84
CA ASN A 48 26.02 -28.24 7.10
C ASN A 48 25.92 -29.13 8.34
N LEU A 49 26.07 -30.44 8.13
CA LEU A 49 25.89 -31.45 9.18
C LEU A 49 27.04 -31.50 10.20
N LEU A 50 28.21 -30.94 9.88
CA LEU A 50 29.38 -30.97 10.76
C LEU A 50 29.38 -29.84 11.78
N ASN A 51 28.83 -28.68 11.43
CA ASN A 51 28.83 -27.48 12.27
C ASN A 51 27.43 -26.92 12.56
N GLY A 52 26.37 -27.44 11.93
CA GLY A 52 24.99 -26.99 12.10
C GLY A 52 24.64 -25.68 11.38
N GLU A 53 25.54 -25.15 10.56
CA GLU A 53 25.30 -23.90 9.81
C GLU A 53 24.21 -24.10 8.75
N THR A 54 23.35 -23.10 8.57
CA THR A 54 22.30 -23.11 7.54
C THR A 54 22.48 -21.92 6.60
N LYS A 55 22.52 -22.19 5.30
CA LYS A 55 22.59 -21.18 4.25
C LYS A 55 21.30 -21.20 3.44
N MET A 56 20.73 -20.02 3.17
CA MET A 56 19.59 -19.93 2.27
C MET A 56 20.07 -19.89 0.82
N LEU A 57 19.52 -20.76 -0.01
CA LEU A 57 19.83 -20.85 -1.44
C LEU A 57 18.85 -19.99 -2.24
N GLN A 58 17.56 -20.19 -2.01
CA GLN A 58 16.48 -19.51 -2.73
C GLN A 58 15.27 -19.26 -1.82
N ARG A 59 14.54 -18.19 -2.10
CA ARG A 59 13.25 -17.87 -1.47
C ARG A 59 12.30 -17.35 -2.54
N ASP A 60 11.09 -17.89 -2.58
CA ASP A 60 10.01 -17.44 -3.44
C ASP A 60 8.77 -17.16 -2.58
N ILE A 61 8.17 -15.98 -2.76
CA ILE A 61 7.01 -15.53 -2.00
C ILE A 61 5.95 -15.05 -3.00
N ILE A 62 4.71 -15.47 -2.77
CA ILE A 62 3.52 -14.94 -3.46
C ILE A 62 2.51 -14.47 -2.42
N TYR A 63 1.91 -13.32 -2.68
CA TYR A 63 0.96 -12.69 -1.77
C TYR A 63 -0.19 -12.03 -2.54
N ASP A 64 -1.40 -12.22 -2.04
CA ASP A 64 -2.63 -11.57 -2.52
C ASP A 64 -2.85 -10.24 -1.80
N CYS A 65 -2.34 -9.16 -2.39
CA CYS A 65 -2.56 -7.78 -1.96
C CYS A 65 -3.76 -7.11 -2.63
N ARG A 66 -4.56 -7.85 -3.43
CA ARG A 66 -5.59 -7.30 -4.30
C ARG A 66 -5.05 -6.16 -5.17
N GLN A 67 -5.60 -4.96 -5.01
CA GLN A 67 -5.18 -3.76 -5.70
C GLN A 67 -4.30 -2.93 -4.77
N SER A 68 -3.00 -3.06 -4.96
CA SER A 68 -1.99 -2.24 -4.31
C SER A 68 -2.21 -0.76 -4.60
N LEU A 69 -2.15 0.08 -3.55
CA LEU A 69 -2.11 1.53 -3.69
C LEU A 69 -0.72 2.00 -4.13
N ASN A 70 0.33 1.30 -3.68
CA ASN A 70 1.72 1.57 -4.04
C ASN A 70 2.53 0.26 -4.07
N PRO A 71 2.73 -0.34 -5.27
CA PRO A 71 3.38 -1.64 -5.39
C PRO A 71 4.82 -1.67 -4.85
N ALA A 72 5.54 -0.55 -4.88
CA ALA A 72 6.91 -0.48 -4.40
C ALA A 72 6.99 -0.49 -2.87
N VAL A 73 6.00 0.11 -2.19
CA VAL A 73 5.92 0.07 -0.73
C VAL A 73 5.50 -1.33 -0.29
N ASP A 74 4.50 -1.91 -0.95
CA ASP A 74 3.98 -3.22 -0.59
C ASP A 74 5.06 -4.30 -0.77
N LEU A 75 5.85 -4.24 -1.85
CA LEU A 75 6.98 -5.16 -2.06
C LEU A 75 8.07 -5.06 -0.96
N GLY A 76 8.25 -3.89 -0.34
CA GLY A 76 9.27 -3.68 0.68
C GLY A 76 8.81 -3.99 2.12
N GLN A 77 7.50 -4.18 2.32
CA GLN A 77 6.96 -4.61 3.61
C GLN A 77 7.01 -6.13 3.79
N GLU A 78 7.12 -6.86 2.68
CA GLU A 78 7.34 -8.30 2.65
C GLU A 78 8.83 -8.66 2.58
#